data_AF-A0A815BQV7-F1
#
_entry.id   AF-A0A815BQV7-F1
#
_cell.length_a   1.000
_cell.length_b   1.000
_cell.length_c   1.000
_cell.angle_alpha   90.00
_cell.angle_beta   90.00
_cell.angle_gamma   90.00
#
_symmetry.space_group_name_H-M   'P 1'
#
loop_
_entity.id
_entity.type
_entity.pdbx_description
1 polymer ?
#
loop_
_entity_poly.entity_id
_entity_poly.type
_entity_poly.pdbx_seq_one_letter_code
_entity_poly.pdbx_strand_id
1 'polypeptide(L)'
;MIILSSQSTLIFRRITYSKRRIKENQWWWWCMTVRNTLCKRTIIAYCIFFFTVLIIWKYHEKSIKIEEEEDTLKQIISLSSVNPISRTTTTTINQENEKQTNSIISIESDRLDYWLRNNSRTLGINLTAILAPKRSRKYLVYVCHENCGGWGDRLRGIMSLFMLSLMLDRNFRIEITHPCNLSYILRPNLYNWIQPINGLVVVDPITHRRRFNLTRKMIITTANAQKEVLTNVSNILYNNRSINSIWSEDVLYWATNKDYFYQLSNNIFYRKKFKSYGIMTKYNIKLDILFSLFYEILFRPVDKIQQHILQYKLKQKNSHIICAQIRTGKNPTIPDDKVLPGRRNISESIFSFIDSNNSNINSQIFLTTDNEQVYYEARQRYGSRLLYVSGEITHLDRSLNVHQKVCREQDKLLTDFHLLGEICDMSIISNSGFGFWGNLRRFKPFEQLFVFCAGRIYKIESMWHLYKMREQNKHGELC
;
A
#
# COMPACT_ATOMS: atom_id res chain seq x y z
N MET A 1 5.40 -99.35 32.24
CA MET A 1 4.68 -98.58 33.27
C MET A 1 3.58 -97.79 32.57
N ILE A 2 2.33 -98.23 32.77
CA ILE A 2 1.02 -97.59 32.51
C ILE A 2 0.78 -96.97 31.11
N ILE A 3 -0.03 -97.64 30.28
CA ILE A 3 -0.87 -97.01 29.25
C ILE A 3 -2.25 -97.70 29.25
N LEU A 4 -3.27 -97.01 29.78
CA LEU A 4 -4.71 -97.23 29.58
C LEU A 4 -5.22 -95.92 28.93
N SER A 5 -5.79 -95.95 27.74
CA SER A 5 -7.12 -96.40 27.31
C SER A 5 -8.13 -95.25 27.20
N SER A 6 -8.90 -95.34 26.12
CA SER A 6 -9.87 -94.43 25.57
C SER A 6 -11.19 -94.40 26.32
N GLN A 7 -11.79 -93.21 26.46
CA GLN A 7 -13.19 -92.87 26.13
C GLN A 7 -13.63 -91.65 26.94
N SER A 8 -13.56 -90.45 26.37
CA SER A 8 -14.43 -89.30 26.73
C SER A 8 -13.98 -88.03 26.01
N THR A 9 -14.51 -87.73 24.82
CA THR A 9 -14.72 -86.33 24.37
C THR A 9 -15.63 -86.23 23.13
N LEU A 10 -16.67 -87.06 23.05
CA LEU A 10 -17.77 -86.86 22.09
C LEU A 10 -18.79 -85.79 22.55
N ILE A 11 -18.53 -85.09 23.66
CA ILE A 11 -19.47 -84.15 24.29
C ILE A 11 -19.12 -82.66 24.04
N PHE A 12 -17.89 -82.32 23.64
CA PHE A 12 -17.51 -80.90 23.45
C PHE A 12 -17.81 -80.31 22.06
N ARG A 13 -18.25 -81.13 21.08
CA ARG A 13 -18.67 -80.65 19.75
C ARG A 13 -20.06 -80.01 19.71
N ARG A 14 -20.86 -80.08 20.79
CA ARG A 14 -22.18 -79.42 20.86
C ARG A 14 -22.16 -78.00 21.45
N ILE A 15 -21.09 -77.58 22.13
CA ILE A 15 -21.00 -76.24 22.75
C ILE A 15 -20.47 -75.18 21.76
N THR A 16 -19.74 -75.58 20.72
CA THR A 16 -19.19 -74.66 19.72
C THR A 16 -20.19 -74.19 18.66
N TYR A 17 -21.31 -74.90 18.47
CA TYR A 17 -22.34 -74.49 17.50
C TYR A 17 -23.34 -73.45 18.05
N SER A 18 -23.55 -73.40 19.37
CA SER A 18 -24.45 -72.42 20.03
C SER A 18 -23.82 -71.02 20.11
N LYS A 19 -22.50 -70.91 20.31
CA LYS A 19 -21.79 -69.61 20.37
C LYS A 19 -21.67 -68.89 19.02
N ARG A 20 -21.89 -69.56 17.88
CA ARG A 20 -21.83 -68.94 16.55
C ARG A 20 -23.11 -68.17 16.19
N ARG A 21 -24.30 -68.68 16.56
CA ARG A 21 -25.58 -68.00 16.30
C ARG A 21 -25.79 -66.70 17.10
N ILE A 22 -25.21 -66.59 18.30
CA ILE A 22 -25.33 -65.37 19.13
C ILE A 22 -24.47 -64.23 18.55
N LYS A 23 -23.32 -64.54 17.92
CA LYS A 23 -22.47 -63.52 17.28
C LYS A 23 -23.04 -62.99 15.97
N GLU A 24 -23.75 -63.81 15.20
CA GLU A 24 -24.38 -63.37 13.94
C GLU A 24 -25.57 -62.41 14.19
N ASN A 25 -26.36 -62.63 15.24
CA ASN A 25 -27.47 -61.73 15.59
C ASN A 25 -27.00 -60.39 16.18
N GLN A 26 -25.88 -60.35 16.93
CA GLN A 26 -25.31 -59.08 17.38
C GLN A 26 -24.73 -58.24 16.23
N TRP A 27 -24.17 -58.89 15.20
CA TRP A 27 -23.67 -58.20 14.01
C TRP A 27 -24.79 -57.52 13.22
N TRP A 28 -25.94 -58.18 13.06
CA TRP A 28 -27.11 -57.60 12.38
C TRP A 28 -27.69 -56.39 13.12
N TRP A 29 -27.77 -56.45 14.45
CA TRP A 29 -28.23 -55.32 15.28
C TRP A 29 -27.26 -54.13 15.22
N TRP A 30 -25.96 -54.40 15.23
CA TRP A 30 -24.94 -53.35 15.11
C TRP A 30 -24.95 -52.70 13.72
N CYS A 31 -25.06 -53.49 12.65
CA CYS A 31 -25.20 -52.97 11.29
C CYS A 31 -26.47 -52.13 11.10
N MET A 32 -27.62 -52.52 11.65
CA MET A 32 -28.83 -51.70 11.56
C MET A 32 -28.70 -50.38 12.35
N THR A 33 -28.07 -50.39 13.52
CA THR A 33 -27.90 -49.20 14.36
C THR A 33 -26.91 -48.21 13.75
N VAL A 34 -25.81 -48.69 13.16
CA VAL A 34 -24.83 -47.87 12.43
C VAL A 34 -25.45 -47.29 11.16
N ARG A 35 -26.26 -48.05 10.41
CA ARG A 35 -26.92 -47.55 9.20
C ARG A 35 -27.95 -46.46 9.50
N ASN A 36 -28.66 -46.57 10.62
CA ASN A 36 -29.66 -45.59 11.04
C ASN A 36 -29.02 -44.28 11.56
N THR A 37 -27.87 -44.38 12.24
CA THR A 37 -27.10 -43.20 12.68
C THR A 37 -26.38 -42.49 11.53
N LEU A 38 -25.85 -43.24 10.54
CA LEU A 38 -25.25 -42.66 9.35
C LEU A 38 -26.30 -41.93 8.48
N CYS A 39 -27.49 -42.51 8.35
CA CYS A 39 -28.59 -41.90 7.60
C CYS A 39 -29.05 -40.60 8.27
N LYS A 40 -29.23 -40.59 9.60
CA LYS A 40 -29.58 -39.37 10.36
C LYS A 40 -28.53 -38.26 10.22
N ARG A 41 -27.24 -38.59 10.32
CA ARG A 41 -26.15 -37.61 10.14
C ARG A 41 -26.10 -37.04 8.73
N THR A 42 -26.35 -37.87 7.73
CA THR A 42 -26.39 -37.46 6.32
C THR A 42 -27.56 -36.51 6.07
N ILE A 43 -28.75 -36.83 6.58
CA ILE A 43 -29.93 -35.96 6.49
C ILE A 43 -29.67 -34.60 7.17
N ILE A 44 -29.10 -34.60 8.38
CA ILE A 44 -28.74 -33.35 9.09
C ILE A 44 -27.75 -32.52 8.28
N ALA A 45 -26.73 -33.14 7.68
CA ALA A 45 -25.76 -32.44 6.83
C ALA A 45 -26.43 -31.80 5.60
N TYR A 46 -27.33 -32.52 4.93
CA TYR A 46 -28.10 -31.97 3.81
C TYR A 46 -29.03 -30.83 4.25
N CYS A 47 -29.70 -30.94 5.40
CA CYS A 47 -30.53 -29.86 5.94
C CYS A 47 -29.69 -28.61 6.24
N ILE A 48 -28.52 -28.74 6.85
CA ILE A 48 -27.60 -27.62 7.12
C ILE A 48 -27.12 -26.99 5.81
N PHE A 49 -26.75 -27.82 4.83
CA PHE A 49 -26.35 -27.33 3.51
C PHE A 49 -27.47 -26.54 2.83
N PHE A 50 -28.69 -27.08 2.79
CA PHE A 50 -29.85 -26.43 2.17
C PHE A 50 -30.23 -25.12 2.87
N PHE A 51 -30.18 -25.09 4.20
CA PHE A 51 -30.44 -23.88 4.98
C PHE A 51 -29.38 -22.80 4.72
N THR A 52 -28.11 -23.21 4.58
CA THR A 52 -27.01 -22.30 4.23
C THR A 52 -27.20 -21.72 2.83
N VAL A 53 -27.58 -22.56 1.85
CA VAL A 53 -27.89 -22.11 0.48
C VAL A 53 -29.08 -21.15 0.45
N LEU A 54 -30.14 -21.41 1.22
CA LEU A 54 -31.30 -20.51 1.32
C LEU A 54 -30.95 -19.16 1.95
N ILE A 55 -30.10 -19.13 2.97
CA ILE A 55 -29.60 -17.89 3.57
C ILE A 55 -28.79 -17.10 2.53
N ILE A 56 -27.88 -17.76 1.81
CA ILE A 56 -27.06 -17.13 0.76
C ILE A 56 -27.97 -16.58 -0.35
N TRP A 57 -28.97 -17.35 -0.80
CA TRP A 57 -29.93 -16.91 -1.81
C TRP A 57 -30.69 -15.67 -1.36
N LYS A 58 -31.30 -15.68 -0.17
CA LYS A 58 -32.04 -14.51 0.34
C LYS A 58 -31.15 -13.27 0.48
N TYR A 59 -29.90 -13.46 0.86
CA TYR A 59 -28.93 -12.36 0.91
C TYR A 59 -28.60 -11.81 -0.48
N HIS A 60 -28.50 -12.69 -1.48
CA HIS A 60 -28.29 -12.33 -2.87
C HIS A 60 -29.47 -11.56 -3.46
N GLU A 61 -30.71 -12.03 -3.25
CA GLU A 61 -31.94 -11.38 -3.72
C GLU A 61 -32.09 -9.97 -3.12
N LYS A 62 -31.84 -9.81 -1.81
CA LYS A 62 -31.83 -8.50 -1.17
C LYS A 62 -30.75 -7.57 -1.76
N SER A 63 -29.63 -8.13 -2.22
CA SER A 63 -28.57 -7.34 -2.84
C SER A 63 -28.93 -6.83 -4.23
N ILE A 64 -29.72 -7.59 -5.01
CA ILE A 64 -30.19 -7.18 -6.34
C ILE A 64 -31.16 -6.00 -6.23
N LYS A 65 -32.12 -6.05 -5.30
CA LYS A 65 -33.10 -4.94 -5.11
C LYS A 65 -32.43 -3.61 -4.73
N ILE A 66 -31.35 -3.66 -3.96
CA ILE A 66 -30.56 -2.46 -3.60
C ILE A 66 -29.81 -1.91 -4.82
N GLU A 67 -29.38 -2.78 -5.75
CA GLU A 67 -28.68 -2.41 -6.97
C GLU A 67 -29.59 -1.65 -7.94
N GLU A 68 -30.84 -2.09 -8.08
CA GLU A 68 -31.86 -1.42 -8.91
C GLU A 68 -32.22 -0.01 -8.40
N GLU A 69 -32.32 0.17 -7.07
CA GLU A 69 -32.57 1.49 -6.45
C GLU A 69 -31.36 2.45 -6.57
N GLU A 70 -30.13 1.93 -6.55
CA GLU A 70 -28.91 2.75 -6.60
C GLU A 70 -28.64 3.27 -8.02
N ASP A 71 -28.96 2.48 -9.05
CA ASP A 71 -28.78 2.89 -10.45
C ASP A 71 -29.85 3.90 -10.90
N THR A 72 -31.05 3.86 -10.34
CA THR A 72 -32.06 4.93 -10.55
C THR A 72 -31.58 6.26 -9.96
N LEU A 73 -30.88 6.25 -8.82
CA LEU A 73 -30.39 7.47 -8.16
C LEU A 73 -29.22 8.13 -8.89
N LYS A 74 -28.32 7.34 -9.50
CA LYS A 74 -27.18 7.86 -10.28
C LYS A 74 -27.61 8.58 -11.56
N GLN A 75 -28.71 8.15 -12.17
CA GLN A 75 -29.24 8.77 -13.39
C GLN A 75 -29.80 10.18 -13.11
N ILE A 76 -30.24 10.45 -11.88
CA ILE A 76 -30.76 11.76 -11.46
C ILE A 76 -29.62 12.77 -11.21
N ILE A 77 -28.46 12.31 -10.73
CA ILE A 77 -27.35 13.19 -10.32
C ILE A 77 -26.47 13.63 -11.51
N SER A 78 -26.47 12.91 -12.64
CA SER A 78 -25.66 13.25 -13.82
C SER A 78 -26.17 14.47 -14.60
N LEU A 79 -27.34 15.01 -14.27
CA LEU A 79 -27.98 16.14 -14.96
C LEU A 79 -27.58 17.53 -14.42
N SER A 80 -26.73 17.63 -13.38
CA SER A 80 -26.28 18.91 -12.83
C SER A 80 -24.75 19.05 -12.94
N SER A 81 -24.25 19.53 -14.08
CA SER A 81 -22.83 19.81 -14.29
C SER A 81 -22.43 21.24 -13.88
N VAL A 82 -21.23 21.34 -13.31
CA VAL A 82 -20.63 22.53 -12.68
C VAL A 82 -19.71 23.24 -13.68
N ASN A 83 -19.80 24.57 -13.77
CA ASN A 83 -18.94 25.41 -14.59
C ASN A 83 -17.51 25.55 -14.01
N PRO A 84 -16.46 25.54 -14.84
CA PRO A 84 -15.08 25.75 -14.39
C PRO A 84 -14.78 27.23 -14.13
N ILE A 85 -14.08 27.49 -13.01
CA ILE A 85 -13.65 28.81 -12.55
C ILE A 85 -12.37 29.21 -13.29
N SER A 86 -12.44 30.31 -14.04
CA SER A 86 -11.28 30.93 -14.71
C SER A 86 -10.47 31.80 -13.73
N ARG A 87 -9.13 31.68 -13.76
CA ARG A 87 -8.21 32.60 -13.08
C ARG A 87 -7.43 33.41 -14.10
N THR A 88 -7.55 34.74 -14.01
CA THR A 88 -6.76 35.73 -14.73
C THR A 88 -5.70 36.31 -13.79
N THR A 89 -4.45 36.38 -14.22
CA THR A 89 -3.47 37.34 -13.69
C THR A 89 -2.36 37.55 -14.72
N THR A 90 -2.19 38.81 -15.10
CA THR A 90 -1.28 39.34 -16.11
C THR A 90 0.02 39.79 -15.45
N THR A 91 1.17 39.30 -15.92
CA THR A 91 2.46 39.96 -15.70
C THR A 91 3.35 39.72 -16.92
N THR A 92 3.72 40.79 -17.61
CA THR A 92 4.55 40.79 -18.83
C THR A 92 6.02 40.53 -18.50
N ILE A 93 6.53 39.33 -18.83
CA ILE A 93 7.96 39.00 -18.84
C ILE A 93 8.27 38.11 -20.06
N ASN A 94 9.19 38.57 -20.92
CA ASN A 94 9.97 37.86 -21.95
C ASN A 94 9.29 36.71 -22.75
N GLN A 95 8.76 37.06 -23.92
CA GLN A 95 7.92 36.23 -24.80
C GLN A 95 8.52 34.89 -25.30
N GLU A 96 9.85 34.73 -25.37
CA GLU A 96 10.45 33.47 -25.83
C GLU A 96 10.57 32.42 -24.72
N ASN A 97 10.97 32.84 -23.52
CA ASN A 97 10.91 31.97 -22.34
C ASN A 97 9.46 31.69 -21.95
N GLU A 98 8.54 32.62 -22.19
CA GLU A 98 7.12 32.46 -21.90
C GLU A 98 6.45 31.40 -22.78
N LYS A 99 6.79 31.28 -24.07
CA LYS A 99 6.26 30.21 -24.94
C LYS A 99 6.69 28.82 -24.49
N GLN A 100 7.97 28.66 -24.14
CA GLN A 100 8.47 27.38 -23.63
C GLN A 100 7.86 27.08 -22.25
N THR A 101 7.79 28.08 -21.37
CA THR A 101 7.21 27.95 -20.01
C THR A 101 5.71 27.66 -20.05
N ASN A 102 4.95 28.26 -20.98
CA ASN A 102 3.51 28.00 -21.13
C ASN A 102 3.23 26.59 -21.70
N SER A 103 4.07 26.08 -22.59
CA SER A 103 3.99 24.67 -23.05
C SER A 103 4.34 23.67 -21.94
N ILE A 104 5.22 24.07 -21.02
CA ILE A 104 5.63 23.30 -19.85
C ILE A 104 4.52 23.29 -18.79
N ILE A 105 3.89 24.43 -18.53
CA ILE A 105 2.80 24.57 -17.56
C ILE A 105 1.57 23.73 -17.97
N SER A 106 1.25 23.63 -19.27
CA SER A 106 0.14 22.77 -19.73
C SER A 106 0.41 21.28 -19.45
N ILE A 107 1.66 20.82 -19.59
CA ILE A 107 2.08 19.43 -19.37
C ILE A 107 1.99 19.02 -17.88
N GLU A 108 1.94 19.97 -16.95
CA GLU A 108 1.90 19.70 -15.51
C GLU A 108 0.51 19.66 -14.91
N SER A 109 -0.39 20.55 -15.35
CA SER A 109 -1.83 20.39 -15.08
C SER A 109 -2.34 19.04 -15.60
N ASP A 110 -1.62 18.43 -16.52
CA ASP A 110 -1.99 17.15 -17.11
C ASP A 110 -1.79 15.93 -16.23
N ARG A 111 -0.88 15.86 -15.22
CA ARG A 111 -0.65 14.54 -14.58
C ARG A 111 -1.86 14.03 -13.81
N LEU A 112 -2.38 14.85 -12.88
CA LEU A 112 -3.57 14.49 -12.11
C LEU A 112 -4.80 14.41 -13.03
N ASP A 113 -4.96 15.34 -13.96
CA ASP A 113 -6.09 15.31 -14.88
C ASP A 113 -6.05 14.09 -15.79
N TYR A 114 -4.87 13.72 -16.29
CA TYR A 114 -4.64 12.48 -17.03
C TYR A 114 -4.92 11.27 -16.14
N TRP A 115 -4.46 11.29 -14.88
CA TRP A 115 -4.76 10.23 -13.93
C TRP A 115 -6.28 10.09 -13.76
N LEU A 116 -6.99 11.20 -13.52
CA LEU A 116 -8.43 11.25 -13.35
C LEU A 116 -9.13 10.82 -14.64
N ARG A 117 -8.74 11.28 -15.82
CA ARG A 117 -9.34 10.86 -17.10
C ARG A 117 -9.20 9.35 -17.32
N ASN A 118 -8.03 8.79 -17.03
CA ASN A 118 -7.76 7.37 -17.27
C ASN A 118 -8.30 6.45 -16.17
N ASN A 119 -8.53 6.95 -14.96
CA ASN A 119 -8.98 6.14 -13.83
C ASN A 119 -10.40 6.46 -13.33
N SER A 120 -10.94 7.65 -13.57
CA SER A 120 -12.25 8.11 -13.03
C SER A 120 -13.39 7.17 -13.39
N ARG A 121 -13.47 6.74 -14.66
CA ARG A 121 -14.47 5.79 -15.15
C ARG A 121 -14.42 4.46 -14.40
N THR A 122 -13.21 3.99 -14.09
CA THR A 122 -12.99 2.74 -13.35
C THR A 122 -13.32 2.91 -11.87
N LEU A 123 -13.13 4.11 -11.31
CA LEU A 123 -13.03 4.29 -9.88
C LEU A 123 -14.32 4.68 -9.19
N GLY A 124 -15.18 5.50 -9.79
CA GLY A 124 -16.37 6.03 -9.09
C GLY A 124 -16.01 6.81 -7.82
N ILE A 125 -14.78 7.33 -7.75
CA ILE A 125 -14.26 8.01 -6.55
C ILE A 125 -14.90 9.38 -6.42
N ASN A 126 -15.42 9.65 -5.22
CA ASN A 126 -15.99 10.94 -4.88
C ASN A 126 -14.86 11.88 -4.40
N LEU A 127 -14.12 12.44 -5.36
CA LEU A 127 -13.01 13.35 -5.09
C LEU A 127 -13.47 14.59 -4.32
N THR A 128 -14.66 15.10 -4.62
CA THR A 128 -15.27 16.22 -3.89
C THR A 128 -15.42 15.90 -2.40
N ALA A 129 -15.89 14.71 -2.04
CA ALA A 129 -16.01 14.31 -0.64
C ALA A 129 -14.63 14.11 0.05
N ILE A 130 -13.63 13.63 -0.68
CA ILE A 130 -12.25 13.48 -0.18
C ILE A 130 -11.64 14.86 0.12
N LEU A 131 -11.73 15.79 -0.82
CA LEU A 131 -11.14 17.12 -0.75
C LEU A 131 -11.95 18.11 0.09
N ALA A 132 -13.23 17.81 0.36
CA ALA A 132 -14.09 18.68 1.16
C ALA A 132 -13.44 18.97 2.52
N PRO A 133 -13.33 20.26 2.92
CA PRO A 133 -12.87 20.64 4.24
C PRO A 133 -13.67 19.92 5.31
N LYS A 134 -12.99 19.33 6.29
CA LYS A 134 -13.68 18.63 7.36
C LYS A 134 -14.16 19.67 8.37
N ARG A 135 -15.48 19.66 8.64
CA ARG A 135 -16.12 20.59 9.58
C ARG A 135 -15.67 20.41 11.03
N SER A 136 -14.99 19.31 11.35
CA SER A 136 -14.51 19.05 12.70
C SER A 136 -13.32 19.95 13.05
N ARG A 137 -13.24 20.39 14.32
CA ARG A 137 -12.02 21.00 14.87
C ARG A 137 -10.97 19.96 15.26
N LYS A 138 -11.06 18.76 14.68
CA LYS A 138 -10.21 17.62 15.02
C LYS A 138 -9.20 17.35 13.92
N TYR A 139 -8.00 16.97 14.34
CA TYR A 139 -6.84 16.82 13.49
C TYR A 139 -6.20 15.44 13.68
N LEU A 140 -5.63 14.93 12.59
CA LEU A 140 -4.73 13.80 12.57
C LEU A 140 -3.44 14.25 11.87
N VAL A 141 -2.35 14.26 12.62
CA VAL A 141 -1.06 14.80 12.18
C VAL A 141 -0.08 13.65 12.05
N TYR A 142 0.37 13.35 10.83
CA TYR A 142 1.55 12.51 10.64
C TYR A 142 2.77 13.30 11.13
N VAL A 143 3.55 12.71 12.04
CA VAL A 143 4.76 13.35 12.56
C VAL A 143 6.01 12.52 12.30
N CYS A 144 7.09 13.20 11.92
CA CYS A 144 8.41 12.63 11.81
C CYS A 144 9.50 13.63 12.23
N HIS A 145 10.05 13.40 13.43
CA HIS A 145 11.16 14.17 13.98
C HIS A 145 12.47 13.39 14.02
N GLU A 146 12.41 12.06 14.03
CA GLU A 146 13.58 11.18 14.02
C GLU A 146 13.13 9.72 13.77
N ASN A 147 14.04 8.88 13.26
CA ASN A 147 13.87 7.42 13.20
C ASN A 147 12.55 6.91 12.55
N CYS A 148 12.09 7.56 11.49
CA CYS A 148 10.82 7.23 10.83
C CYS A 148 10.95 6.18 9.72
N GLY A 149 12.17 5.77 9.40
CA GLY A 149 12.55 5.01 8.22
C GLY A 149 12.78 5.91 7.00
N GLY A 150 13.17 5.25 5.90
CA GLY A 150 13.41 5.93 4.63
C GLY A 150 12.13 6.51 4.02
N TRP A 151 12.25 7.17 2.86
CA TRP A 151 11.12 7.80 2.19
C TRP A 151 9.92 6.87 1.96
N GLY A 152 10.17 5.61 1.58
CA GLY A 152 9.10 4.63 1.40
C GLY A 152 8.38 4.22 2.69
N ASP A 153 9.06 4.24 3.84
CA ASP A 153 8.45 3.97 5.15
C ASP A 153 7.55 5.13 5.59
N ARG A 154 8.04 6.36 5.36
CA ARG A 154 7.29 7.59 5.64
C ARG A 154 6.03 7.68 4.79
N LEU A 155 6.15 7.45 3.48
CA LEU A 155 4.99 7.43 2.56
C LEU A 155 3.94 6.41 2.98
N ARG A 156 4.34 5.20 3.37
CA ARG A 156 3.42 4.18 3.87
C ARG A 156 2.61 4.70 5.07
N GLY A 157 3.28 5.35 6.02
CA GLY A 157 2.62 5.94 7.18
C GLY A 157 1.70 7.10 6.81
N ILE A 158 2.18 8.04 5.98
CA ILE A 158 1.41 9.19 5.51
C ILE A 158 0.12 8.74 4.81
N MET A 159 0.21 7.80 3.86
CA MET A 159 -0.96 7.34 3.11
C MET A 159 -1.96 6.61 4.00
N SER A 160 -1.46 5.80 4.94
CA SER A 160 -2.31 5.11 5.91
C SER A 160 -3.05 6.09 6.82
N LEU A 161 -2.36 7.13 7.30
CA LEU A 161 -2.98 8.14 8.16
C LEU A 161 -3.87 9.11 7.40
N PHE A 162 -3.56 9.42 6.14
CA PHE A 162 -4.46 10.19 5.31
C PHE A 162 -5.78 9.43 5.10
N MET A 163 -5.72 8.14 4.79
CA MET A 163 -6.92 7.32 4.70
C MET A 163 -7.69 7.28 6.02
N LEU A 164 -6.99 7.10 7.14
CA LEU A 164 -7.60 7.13 8.46
C LEU A 164 -8.28 8.49 8.75
N SER A 165 -7.67 9.61 8.35
CA SER A 165 -8.27 10.94 8.56
C SER A 165 -9.64 11.07 7.88
N LEU A 166 -9.80 10.49 6.69
CA LEU A 166 -11.06 10.44 5.96
C LEU A 166 -12.10 9.58 6.69
N MET A 167 -11.66 8.50 7.33
CA MET A 167 -12.52 7.61 8.12
C MET A 167 -12.97 8.25 9.43
N LEU A 168 -12.17 9.14 10.00
CA LEU A 168 -12.46 9.84 11.26
C LEU A 168 -13.11 11.21 11.10
N ASP A 169 -13.29 11.68 9.87
CA ASP A 169 -13.68 13.07 9.54
C ASP A 169 -12.77 14.10 10.22
N ARG A 170 -11.46 13.83 10.24
CA ARG A 170 -10.43 14.70 10.81
C ARG A 170 -9.68 15.44 9.72
N ASN A 171 -9.26 16.66 9.99
CA ASN A 171 -8.33 17.38 9.12
C ASN A 171 -6.96 16.70 9.19
N PHE A 172 -6.35 16.44 8.04
CA PHE A 172 -5.06 15.77 7.95
C PHE A 172 -3.93 16.78 7.85
N ARG A 173 -2.81 16.48 8.52
CA ARG A 173 -1.60 17.28 8.43
C ARG A 173 -0.37 16.40 8.37
N ILE A 174 0.70 16.96 7.79
CA ILE A 174 2.00 16.32 7.73
C ILE A 174 3.02 17.28 8.35
N GLU A 175 3.75 16.77 9.34
CA GLU A 175 4.82 17.49 10.02
C GLU A 175 6.08 16.62 9.99
N ILE A 176 6.95 16.89 9.02
CA ILE A 176 8.24 16.24 8.89
C ILE A 176 9.29 17.32 8.99
N THR A 177 10.12 17.23 10.02
CA THR A 177 11.18 18.21 10.29
C THR A 177 12.57 17.61 10.12
N HIS A 178 12.68 16.28 10.10
CA HIS A 178 13.95 15.57 9.99
C HIS A 178 13.99 14.64 8.77
N PRO A 179 15.14 14.51 8.09
CA PRO A 179 16.35 15.32 8.30
C PRO A 179 16.22 16.72 7.70
N CYS A 180 15.11 17.00 7.03
CA CYS A 180 14.79 18.28 6.40
C CYS A 180 13.27 18.50 6.47
N ASN A 181 12.84 19.77 6.44
CA ASN A 181 11.42 20.10 6.33
C ASN A 181 10.88 19.65 4.97
N LEU A 182 9.82 18.83 4.98
CA LEU A 182 9.19 18.31 3.76
C LEU A 182 8.77 19.43 2.79
N SER A 183 8.40 20.59 3.33
CA SER A 183 7.96 21.76 2.54
C SER A 183 9.04 22.33 1.62
N TYR A 184 10.31 21.97 1.83
CA TYR A 184 11.41 22.38 0.94
C TYR A 184 11.49 21.54 -0.35
N ILE A 185 10.88 20.36 -0.37
CA ILE A 185 10.95 19.43 -1.52
C ILE A 185 9.57 19.12 -2.10
N LEU A 186 8.51 19.15 -1.29
CA LEU A 186 7.13 18.93 -1.70
C LEU A 186 6.24 20.05 -1.17
N ARG A 187 5.32 20.52 -2.00
CA ARG A 187 4.24 21.43 -1.65
C ARG A 187 2.92 20.66 -1.57
N PRO A 188 1.92 21.18 -0.85
CA PRO A 188 0.55 20.73 -1.00
C PRO A 188 0.09 20.81 -2.45
N ASN A 189 -0.67 19.81 -2.89
CA ASN A 189 -1.37 19.85 -4.17
C ASN A 189 -2.85 20.20 -3.95
N LEU A 190 -3.78 19.26 -4.18
CA LEU A 190 -5.21 19.48 -3.99
C LEU A 190 -5.60 19.57 -2.51
N TYR A 191 -4.84 18.91 -1.63
CA TYR A 191 -5.12 18.87 -0.21
C TYR A 191 -4.05 19.64 0.57
N ASN A 192 -4.48 20.68 1.30
CA ASN A 192 -3.59 21.53 2.08
C ASN A 192 -3.19 20.89 3.43
N TRP A 193 -2.16 20.05 3.44
CA TRP A 193 -1.67 19.38 4.64
C TRP A 193 -0.74 20.21 5.53
N ILE A 194 -0.41 21.46 5.15
CA ILE A 194 0.37 22.40 5.98
C ILE A 194 -0.50 23.41 6.75
N GLN A 195 -1.83 23.37 6.56
CA GLN A 195 -2.74 24.36 7.15
C GLN A 195 -2.59 24.43 8.68
N PRO A 196 -2.42 25.63 9.29
CA PRO A 196 -2.28 25.81 10.73
C PRO A 196 -3.42 25.12 11.52
N ILE A 197 -3.09 24.55 12.69
CA ILE A 197 -4.11 23.97 13.59
C ILE A 197 -4.75 25.14 14.33
N ASN A 198 -5.95 25.53 13.91
CA ASN A 198 -6.67 26.64 14.52
C ASN A 198 -6.95 26.34 16.00
N GLY A 199 -6.59 27.28 16.88
CA GLY A 199 -6.78 27.14 18.32
C GLY A 199 -5.74 26.25 19.02
N LEU A 200 -4.71 25.78 18.32
CA LEU A 200 -3.64 24.98 18.94
C LEU A 200 -2.92 25.76 20.03
N VAL A 201 -2.55 27.01 19.73
CA VAL A 201 -1.94 27.96 20.66
C VAL A 201 -2.85 29.17 20.74
N VAL A 202 -3.36 29.46 21.93
CA VAL A 202 -4.04 30.71 22.25
C VAL A 202 -3.08 31.52 23.10
N VAL A 203 -2.74 32.72 22.65
CA VAL A 203 -2.01 33.68 23.47
C VAL A 203 -3.05 34.40 24.31
N ASP A 204 -2.96 34.25 25.63
CA ASP A 204 -3.78 34.98 26.58
C ASP A 204 -3.49 36.49 26.42
N PRO A 205 -4.49 37.33 26.10
CA PRO A 205 -4.24 38.74 25.77
C PRO A 205 -3.78 39.56 26.99
N ILE A 206 -4.06 39.10 28.21
CA ILE A 206 -3.69 39.79 29.45
C ILE A 206 -2.32 39.30 29.91
N THR A 207 -2.15 37.98 30.02
CA THR A 207 -0.92 37.41 30.59
C THR A 207 0.17 37.15 29.56
N HIS A 208 -0.13 37.28 28.26
CA HIS A 208 0.74 36.91 27.14
C HIS A 208 1.22 35.44 27.20
N ARG A 209 0.61 34.61 28.04
CA ARG A 209 0.96 33.18 28.17
C ARG A 209 0.34 32.39 27.03
N ARG A 210 1.14 31.50 26.44
CA ARG A 210 0.67 30.52 25.46
C ARG A 210 -0.06 29.39 26.18
N ARG A 211 -1.36 29.25 25.94
CA ARG A 211 -2.15 28.10 26.40
C ARG A 211 -2.52 27.23 25.21
N PHE A 212 -2.58 25.94 25.45
CA PHE A 212 -3.07 24.98 24.48
C PHE A 212 -4.56 24.73 24.73
N ASN A 213 -5.41 25.09 23.77
CA ASN A 213 -6.87 24.97 23.93
C ASN A 213 -7.42 23.64 23.39
N LEU A 214 -6.55 22.75 22.89
CA LEU A 214 -6.93 21.49 22.27
C LEU A 214 -6.28 20.33 23.01
N THR A 215 -7.06 19.27 23.25
CA THR A 215 -6.56 18.00 23.80
C THR A 215 -5.67 17.27 22.80
N ARG A 216 -4.64 16.57 23.28
CA ARG A 216 -3.59 15.99 22.42
C ARG A 216 -3.21 14.59 22.85
N LYS A 217 -2.90 13.76 21.87
CA LYS A 217 -2.30 12.44 22.09
C LYS A 217 -1.22 12.17 21.06
N MET A 218 -0.10 11.62 21.52
CA MET A 218 0.98 11.12 20.68
C MET A 218 0.85 9.60 20.56
N ILE A 219 0.93 9.08 19.33
CA ILE A 219 0.90 7.64 19.02
C ILE A 219 2.16 7.30 18.24
N ILE A 220 2.92 6.32 18.72
CA ILE A 220 4.16 5.87 18.07
C ILE A 220 4.02 4.40 17.73
N THR A 221 4.13 4.10 16.44
CA THR A 221 3.97 2.75 15.88
C THR A 221 5.01 2.46 14.80
N THR A 222 6.20 3.04 14.95
CA THR A 222 7.34 2.77 14.08
C THR A 222 7.87 1.35 14.31
N ALA A 223 8.91 0.95 13.57
CA ALA A 223 9.51 -0.38 13.70
C ALA A 223 10.06 -0.66 15.11
N ASN A 224 10.43 0.38 15.85
CA ASN A 224 11.00 0.27 17.19
C ASN A 224 9.95 0.34 18.32
N ALA A 225 8.67 0.53 17.98
CA ALA A 225 7.60 0.55 18.98
C ALA A 225 7.43 -0.83 19.62
N GLN A 226 7.06 -0.85 20.90
CA GLN A 226 6.79 -2.08 21.62
C GLN A 226 5.71 -2.92 20.90
N LYS A 227 5.92 -4.24 20.83
CA LYS A 227 5.02 -5.18 20.15
C LYS A 227 3.58 -5.09 20.67
N GLU A 228 3.40 -4.84 21.96
CA GLU A 228 2.09 -4.64 22.57
C GLU A 228 1.38 -3.41 22.01
N VAL A 229 2.05 -2.26 21.91
CA VAL A 229 1.50 -1.03 21.32
C VAL A 229 1.06 -1.28 19.88
N LEU A 230 1.90 -1.96 19.09
CA LEU A 230 1.57 -2.31 17.71
C LEU A 230 0.34 -3.22 17.62
N THR A 231 0.25 -4.21 18.52
CA THR A 231 -0.86 -5.16 18.57
C THR A 231 -2.14 -4.47 19.01
N ASN A 232 -2.08 -3.62 20.04
CA ASN A 232 -3.21 -2.85 20.54
C ASN A 232 -3.76 -1.90 19.48
N VAL A 233 -2.90 -1.15 18.79
CA VAL A 233 -3.32 -0.29 17.68
C VAL A 233 -3.94 -1.12 16.55
N SER A 234 -3.31 -2.22 16.14
CA SER A 234 -3.87 -3.08 15.09
C SER A 234 -5.25 -3.62 15.48
N ASN A 235 -5.41 -4.05 16.72
CA ASN A 235 -6.68 -4.55 17.26
C ASN A 235 -7.73 -3.43 17.28
N ILE A 236 -7.38 -2.21 17.70
CA ILE A 236 -8.26 -1.05 17.69
C ILE A 236 -8.75 -0.75 16.27
N LEU A 237 -7.84 -0.74 15.30
CA LEU A 237 -8.16 -0.47 13.89
C LEU A 237 -9.03 -1.57 13.27
N TYR A 238 -8.87 -2.82 13.72
CA TYR A 238 -9.65 -3.96 13.26
C TYR A 238 -11.02 -4.09 13.97
N ASN A 239 -11.13 -3.59 15.20
CA ASN A 239 -12.33 -3.75 16.02
C ASN A 239 -13.53 -3.01 15.41
N ASN A 240 -14.74 -3.55 15.61
CA ASN A 240 -16.01 -2.97 15.19
C ASN A 240 -16.44 -1.76 16.04
N ARG A 241 -15.47 -0.96 16.51
CA ARG A 241 -15.70 0.25 17.30
C ARG A 241 -15.19 1.46 16.51
N SER A 242 -15.87 2.59 16.67
CA SER A 242 -15.36 3.86 16.15
C SER A 242 -14.09 4.24 16.91
N ILE A 243 -13.02 4.57 16.19
CA ILE A 243 -11.75 5.00 16.82
C ILE A 243 -11.97 6.29 17.61
N ASN A 244 -12.95 7.13 17.24
CA ASN A 244 -13.28 8.34 18.00
C ASN A 244 -13.81 8.03 19.42
N SER A 245 -14.29 6.81 19.69
CA SER A 245 -14.66 6.40 21.06
C SER A 245 -13.44 5.98 21.90
N ILE A 246 -12.28 5.78 21.26
CA ILE A 246 -11.04 5.33 21.91
C ILE A 246 -10.03 6.48 22.00
N TRP A 247 -9.93 7.29 20.95
CA TRP A 247 -9.10 8.49 20.86
C TRP A 247 -9.99 9.70 20.61
N SER A 248 -10.54 10.24 21.70
CA SER A 248 -11.46 11.37 21.68
C SER A 248 -10.75 12.71 21.50
N GLU A 249 -9.42 12.75 21.60
CA GLU A 249 -8.61 13.96 21.60
C GLU A 249 -8.79 14.76 20.30
N ASP A 250 -8.64 16.07 20.41
CA ASP A 250 -8.80 17.00 19.29
C ASP A 250 -7.67 16.83 18.29
N VAL A 251 -6.43 16.67 18.75
CA VAL A 251 -5.26 16.49 17.90
C VAL A 251 -4.56 15.17 18.20
N LEU A 252 -4.51 14.29 17.20
CA LEU A 252 -3.74 13.06 17.25
C LEU A 252 -2.44 13.24 16.47
N TYR A 253 -1.31 13.29 17.16
CA TYR A 253 0.01 13.22 16.54
C TYR A 253 0.41 11.77 16.43
N TRP A 254 0.80 11.32 15.24
CA TRP A 254 1.07 9.91 15.01
C TRP A 254 2.31 9.68 14.14
N ALA A 255 3.35 9.12 14.75
CA ALA A 255 4.54 8.62 14.08
C ALA A 255 4.35 7.14 13.72
N THR A 256 4.35 6.82 12.42
CA THR A 256 4.17 5.45 11.97
C THR A 256 4.90 5.18 10.65
N ASN A 257 5.37 3.95 10.50
CA ASN A 257 5.84 3.39 9.23
C ASN A 257 5.07 2.11 8.86
N LYS A 258 3.85 1.98 9.39
CA LYS A 258 2.98 0.84 9.16
C LYS A 258 1.97 1.14 8.07
N ASP A 259 1.61 0.08 7.36
CA ASP A 259 0.50 0.04 6.43
C ASP A 259 -0.75 -0.34 7.25
N TYR A 260 -1.74 0.55 7.30
CA TYR A 260 -3.02 0.30 7.95
C TYR A 260 -4.17 0.07 6.97
N PHE A 261 -3.89 -0.04 5.67
CA PHE A 261 -4.91 -0.16 4.66
C PHE A 261 -5.78 -1.41 4.88
N TYR A 262 -5.15 -2.54 5.18
CA TYR A 262 -5.84 -3.80 5.42
C TYR A 262 -6.68 -3.81 6.70
N GLN A 263 -6.20 -3.20 7.79
CA GLN A 263 -6.95 -3.14 9.04
C GLN A 263 -8.19 -2.25 8.89
N LEU A 264 -8.00 -1.09 8.23
CA LEU A 264 -9.09 -0.14 8.01
C LEU A 264 -10.15 -0.71 7.05
N SER A 265 -9.74 -1.41 5.99
CA SER A 265 -10.65 -2.03 5.01
C SER A 265 -11.59 -3.08 5.61
N ASN A 266 -11.11 -3.79 6.63
CA ASN A 266 -11.85 -4.85 7.30
C ASN A 266 -12.72 -4.35 8.46
N ASN A 267 -12.52 -3.09 8.88
CA ASN A 267 -13.35 -2.49 9.91
C ASN A 267 -14.78 -2.21 9.39
N ILE A 268 -15.78 -2.88 9.96
CA ILE A 268 -17.19 -2.81 9.53
C ILE A 268 -17.72 -1.38 9.59
N PHE A 269 -17.29 -0.57 10.56
CA PHE A 269 -17.75 0.81 10.72
C PHE A 269 -17.27 1.69 9.56
N TYR A 270 -16.03 1.50 9.11
CA TYR A 270 -15.43 2.31 8.04
C TYR A 270 -15.81 1.86 6.64
N ARG A 271 -16.26 0.61 6.46
CA ARG A 271 -16.74 0.10 5.15
C ARG A 271 -17.79 0.99 4.50
N LYS A 272 -18.74 1.54 5.27
CA LYS A 272 -19.75 2.47 4.74
C LYS A 272 -19.10 3.74 4.19
N LYS A 273 -18.13 4.31 4.92
CA LYS A 273 -17.39 5.49 4.46
C LYS A 273 -16.55 5.19 3.23
N PHE A 274 -15.86 4.06 3.18
CA PHE A 274 -15.13 3.64 1.99
C PHE A 274 -16.00 3.57 0.74
N LYS A 275 -17.22 3.03 0.86
CA LYS A 275 -18.20 3.04 -0.24
C LYS A 275 -18.61 4.46 -0.62
N SER A 276 -18.91 5.33 0.35
CA SER A 276 -19.31 6.72 0.08
C SER A 276 -18.22 7.55 -0.63
N TYR A 277 -16.95 7.21 -0.43
CA TYR A 277 -15.83 7.82 -1.14
C TYR A 277 -15.53 7.15 -2.49
N GLY A 278 -16.20 6.05 -2.85
CA GLY A 278 -15.90 5.25 -4.04
C GLY A 278 -14.57 4.50 -3.97
N ILE A 279 -13.98 4.38 -2.77
CA ILE A 279 -12.68 3.71 -2.55
C ILE A 279 -12.83 2.17 -2.58
N MET A 280 -14.02 1.68 -2.20
CA MET A 280 -14.32 0.26 -2.11
C MET A 280 -15.52 -0.08 -2.98
N THR A 281 -15.38 -1.09 -3.84
CA THR A 281 -16.52 -1.70 -4.56
C THR A 281 -17.21 -2.74 -3.70
N LYS A 282 -18.25 -3.40 -4.21
CA LYS A 282 -18.97 -4.48 -3.51
C LYS A 282 -18.02 -5.57 -2.98
N TYR A 283 -16.89 -5.82 -3.66
CA TYR A 283 -16.00 -6.95 -3.36
C TYR A 283 -14.54 -6.61 -3.11
N ASN A 284 -13.99 -5.47 -3.57
CA ASN A 284 -12.56 -5.20 -3.43
C ASN A 284 -12.27 -3.72 -3.16
N ILE A 285 -11.26 -3.47 -2.32
CA ILE A 285 -10.63 -2.16 -2.24
C ILE A 285 -9.61 -2.05 -3.35
N LYS A 286 -9.65 -0.92 -4.06
CA LYS A 286 -8.73 -0.60 -5.15
C LYS A 286 -7.38 -0.08 -4.61
N LEU A 287 -6.77 -0.86 -3.71
CA LEU A 287 -5.53 -0.50 -3.00
C LEU A 287 -4.38 -0.18 -3.97
N ASP A 288 -4.37 -0.87 -5.11
CA ASP A 288 -3.47 -0.66 -6.22
C ASP A 288 -3.47 0.78 -6.74
N ILE A 289 -4.63 1.43 -6.73
CA ILE A 289 -4.81 2.77 -7.29
C ILE A 289 -4.89 3.85 -6.19
N LEU A 290 -5.26 3.49 -4.96
CA LEU A 290 -5.35 4.45 -3.86
C LEU A 290 -4.03 5.11 -3.51
N PHE A 291 -2.92 4.38 -3.59
CA PHE A 291 -1.62 4.98 -3.31
C PHE A 291 -1.31 6.12 -4.29
N SER A 292 -1.43 5.88 -5.60
CA SER A 292 -1.19 6.92 -6.60
C SER A 292 -2.17 8.08 -6.42
N LEU A 293 -3.46 7.81 -6.21
CA LEU A 293 -4.45 8.85 -5.95
C LEU A 293 -4.05 9.73 -4.77
N PHE A 294 -3.80 9.14 -3.60
CA PHE A 294 -3.50 9.90 -2.39
C PHE A 294 -2.18 10.66 -2.53
N TYR A 295 -1.20 10.08 -3.20
CA TYR A 295 0.04 10.77 -3.51
C TYR A 295 -0.22 12.02 -4.36
N GLU A 296 -0.96 11.90 -5.46
CA GLU A 296 -1.25 13.02 -6.36
C GLU A 296 -2.19 14.06 -5.70
N ILE A 297 -3.06 13.66 -4.77
CA ILE A 297 -3.86 14.61 -3.95
C ILE A 297 -2.98 15.41 -2.99
N LEU A 298 -2.05 14.75 -2.32
CA LEU A 298 -1.26 15.34 -1.25
C LEU A 298 -0.09 16.16 -1.82
N PHE A 299 0.66 15.63 -2.77
CA PHE A 299 1.99 16.12 -3.07
C PHE A 299 2.13 16.67 -4.48
N ARG A 300 2.78 17.83 -4.56
CA ARG A 300 3.37 18.37 -5.77
C ARG A 300 4.85 18.67 -5.49
N PRO A 301 5.81 18.26 -6.34
CA PRO A 301 7.20 18.67 -6.16
C PRO A 301 7.36 20.19 -6.20
N VAL A 302 8.39 20.71 -5.54
CA VAL A 302 8.78 22.11 -5.74
C VAL A 302 9.27 22.33 -7.18
N ASP A 303 9.14 23.57 -7.65
CA ASP A 303 9.36 23.96 -9.06
C ASP A 303 10.72 23.49 -9.60
N LYS A 304 11.77 23.53 -8.79
CA LYS A 304 13.11 23.03 -9.15
C LYS A 304 13.11 21.53 -9.51
N ILE A 305 12.56 20.68 -8.63
CA ILE A 305 12.49 19.22 -8.85
C ILE A 305 11.59 18.94 -10.05
N GLN A 306 10.49 19.66 -10.15
CA GLN A 306 9.52 19.56 -11.23
C GLN A 306 10.13 19.90 -12.60
N GLN A 307 10.92 20.97 -12.71
CA GLN A 307 11.69 21.31 -13.91
C GLN A 307 12.71 20.22 -14.27
N HIS A 308 13.41 19.65 -13.29
CA HIS A 308 14.34 18.54 -13.53
C HIS A 308 13.60 17.33 -14.11
N ILE A 309 12.48 16.91 -13.51
CA ILE A 309 11.66 15.80 -14.01
C ILE A 309 11.24 16.06 -15.46
N LEU A 310 10.80 17.28 -15.76
CA LEU A 310 10.36 17.64 -17.09
C LEU A 310 11.48 17.59 -18.13
N GLN A 311 12.70 18.02 -17.78
CA GLN A 311 13.85 17.90 -18.68
C GLN A 311 14.12 16.44 -19.06
N TYR A 312 13.99 15.49 -18.13
CA TYR A 312 14.10 14.08 -18.46
C TYR A 312 12.95 13.62 -19.36
N LYS A 313 11.70 13.99 -19.05
CA LYS A 313 10.53 13.62 -19.87
C LYS A 313 10.65 14.12 -21.31
N LEU A 314 11.11 15.37 -21.50
CA LEU A 314 11.29 15.95 -22.83
C LEU A 314 12.41 15.28 -23.62
N LYS A 315 13.55 15.00 -22.97
CA LYS A 315 14.68 14.30 -23.62
C LYS A 315 14.34 12.87 -24.05
N GLN A 316 13.38 12.23 -23.38
CA GLN A 316 13.08 10.80 -23.54
C GLN A 316 11.71 10.51 -24.17
N LYS A 317 11.03 11.53 -24.73
CA LYS A 317 9.64 11.41 -25.22
C LYS A 317 9.40 10.26 -26.22
N ASN A 318 10.42 9.89 -26.99
CA ASN A 318 10.33 8.85 -28.03
C ASN A 318 11.22 7.63 -27.73
N SER A 319 11.67 7.49 -26.50
CA SER A 319 12.56 6.41 -26.08
C SER A 319 11.80 5.45 -25.19
N HIS A 320 11.99 4.15 -25.44
CA HIS A 320 11.54 3.12 -24.50
C HIS A 320 12.50 3.10 -23.30
N ILE A 321 11.96 3.23 -22.08
CA ILE A 321 12.75 3.38 -20.86
C ILE A 321 12.52 2.20 -19.92
N ILE A 322 13.62 1.54 -19.57
CA ILE A 322 13.66 0.50 -18.55
C ILE A 322 14.22 1.11 -17.28
N CYS A 323 13.43 1.07 -16.21
CA CYS A 323 13.83 1.61 -14.92
C CYS A 323 14.30 0.51 -13.98
N ALA A 324 15.56 0.57 -13.55
CA ALA A 324 16.14 -0.31 -12.55
C ALA A 324 16.25 0.42 -11.20
N GLN A 325 15.55 -0.08 -10.18
CA GLN A 325 15.71 0.38 -8.80
C GLN A 325 16.44 -0.67 -7.98
N ILE A 326 17.69 -0.39 -7.62
CA ILE A 326 18.57 -1.35 -6.96
C ILE A 326 18.85 -0.89 -5.53
N ARG A 327 18.46 -1.70 -4.53
CA ARG A 327 18.76 -1.47 -3.13
C ARG A 327 19.61 -2.62 -2.63
N THR A 328 20.88 -2.37 -2.35
CA THR A 328 21.84 -3.39 -1.94
C THR A 328 21.82 -3.67 -0.44
N GLY A 329 21.45 -2.70 0.39
CA GLY A 329 21.62 -2.84 1.85
C GLY A 329 22.90 -2.15 2.30
N LYS A 330 23.58 -2.76 3.27
CA LYS A 330 24.92 -2.35 3.71
C LYS A 330 25.89 -2.43 2.54
N ASN A 331 26.54 -1.33 2.23
CA ASN A 331 27.51 -1.22 1.15
C ASN A 331 28.54 -0.10 1.46
N PRO A 332 29.63 0.05 0.70
CA PRO A 332 30.64 1.09 0.99
C PRO A 332 30.09 2.53 1.02
N THR A 333 29.07 2.84 0.21
CA THR A 333 28.41 4.16 0.20
C THR A 333 27.49 4.35 1.41
N ILE A 334 26.86 3.28 1.92
CA ILE A 334 25.96 3.32 3.10
C ILE A 334 26.39 2.23 4.10
N PRO A 335 27.51 2.43 4.83
CA PRO A 335 28.13 1.38 5.63
C PRO A 335 27.33 0.97 6.86
N ASP A 336 26.48 1.87 7.38
CA ASP A 336 25.70 1.60 8.59
C ASP A 336 24.43 0.80 8.31
N ASP A 337 24.12 0.53 7.04
CA ASP A 337 22.87 -0.11 6.68
C ASP A 337 22.76 -1.58 7.12
N LYS A 338 21.55 -2.14 6.98
CA LYS A 338 21.32 -3.56 7.26
C LYS A 338 21.92 -4.40 6.13
N VAL A 339 22.63 -5.47 6.49
CA VAL A 339 23.03 -6.50 5.52
C VAL A 339 21.78 -7.21 5.02
N LEU A 340 21.65 -7.33 3.69
CA LEU A 340 20.51 -7.98 3.04
C LEU A 340 21.02 -9.22 2.28
N PRO A 341 21.10 -10.40 2.94
CA PRO A 341 21.84 -11.55 2.42
C PRO A 341 21.34 -12.06 1.07
N GLY A 342 20.03 -11.99 0.80
CA GLY A 342 19.42 -12.37 -0.48
C GLY A 342 19.68 -11.41 -1.64
N ARG A 343 20.59 -10.43 -1.49
CA ARG A 343 20.90 -9.40 -2.51
C ARG A 343 22.35 -9.41 -2.98
N ARG A 344 23.09 -10.47 -2.68
CA ARG A 344 24.38 -10.71 -3.34
C ARG A 344 24.14 -10.75 -4.84
N ASN A 345 24.95 -10.00 -5.60
CA ASN A 345 24.87 -9.91 -7.07
C ASN A 345 23.53 -9.41 -7.63
N ILE A 346 22.79 -8.59 -6.86
CA ILE A 346 21.53 -8.01 -7.34
C ILE A 346 21.72 -7.17 -8.61
N SER A 347 22.82 -6.40 -8.72
CA SER A 347 23.12 -5.59 -9.91
C SER A 347 23.30 -6.47 -11.14
N GLU A 348 24.19 -7.46 -11.05
CA GLU A 348 24.44 -8.37 -12.17
C GLU A 348 23.19 -9.14 -12.59
N SER A 349 22.38 -9.61 -11.64
CA SER A 349 21.14 -10.33 -11.95
C SER A 349 20.15 -9.45 -12.72
N ILE A 350 20.00 -8.18 -12.32
CA ILE A 350 19.13 -7.21 -12.99
C ILE A 350 19.69 -6.83 -14.36
N PHE A 351 21.00 -6.57 -14.46
CA PHE A 351 21.62 -6.19 -15.74
C PHE A 351 21.58 -7.34 -16.75
N SER A 352 21.90 -8.56 -16.33
CA SER A 352 21.77 -9.76 -17.16
C SER A 352 20.33 -9.96 -17.65
N PHE A 353 19.32 -9.72 -16.80
CA PHE A 353 17.92 -9.79 -17.22
C PHE A 353 17.56 -8.72 -18.25
N ILE A 354 18.03 -7.49 -18.08
CA ILE A 354 17.83 -6.41 -19.07
C ILE A 354 18.47 -6.80 -20.41
N ASP A 355 19.68 -7.32 -20.38
CA ASP A 355 20.51 -7.61 -21.56
C ASP A 355 20.04 -8.86 -22.33
N SER A 356 19.50 -9.85 -21.62
CA SER A 356 19.00 -11.10 -22.23
C SER A 356 17.77 -10.93 -23.11
N ASN A 357 17.09 -9.78 -23.05
CA ASN A 357 15.93 -9.51 -23.88
C ASN A 357 16.30 -8.58 -25.04
N ASN A 358 16.34 -9.13 -26.26
CA ASN A 358 16.69 -8.40 -27.48
C ASN A 358 15.83 -7.14 -27.75
N SER A 359 14.58 -7.10 -27.27
CA SER A 359 13.73 -5.90 -27.40
C SER A 359 14.30 -4.70 -26.65
N ASN A 360 15.27 -4.92 -25.76
CA ASN A 360 15.83 -3.90 -24.89
C ASN A 360 17.08 -3.23 -25.44
N ILE A 361 17.63 -3.66 -26.59
CA ILE A 361 18.93 -3.18 -27.08
C ILE A 361 18.98 -1.66 -27.33
N ASN A 362 17.86 -1.07 -27.73
CA ASN A 362 17.72 0.36 -27.99
C ASN A 362 17.08 1.13 -26.83
N SER A 363 16.74 0.44 -25.73
CA SER A 363 16.12 1.07 -24.57
C SER A 363 17.13 1.92 -23.80
N GLN A 364 16.65 3.03 -23.28
CA GLN A 364 17.35 3.83 -22.28
C GLN A 364 17.16 3.19 -20.91
N ILE A 365 18.19 3.22 -20.07
CA ILE A 365 18.19 2.56 -18.76
C ILE A 365 18.20 3.64 -17.69
N PHE A 366 17.08 3.85 -17.00
CA PHE A 366 17.04 4.73 -15.85
C PHE A 366 17.43 3.97 -14.58
N LEU A 367 18.53 4.37 -13.95
CA LEU A 367 19.04 3.72 -12.74
C LEU A 367 18.87 4.61 -11.51
N THR A 368 18.31 4.01 -10.45
CA THR A 368 18.40 4.56 -9.09
C THR A 368 18.92 3.48 -8.14
N THR A 369 19.97 3.83 -7.41
CA THR A 369 20.72 2.91 -6.55
C THR A 369 21.18 3.60 -5.27
N ASP A 370 21.33 2.80 -4.22
CA ASP A 370 21.87 3.17 -2.92
C ASP A 370 23.38 2.85 -2.78
N ASN A 371 24.02 2.45 -3.88
CA ASN A 371 25.40 1.98 -3.93
C ASN A 371 26.09 2.57 -5.16
N GLU A 372 27.16 3.34 -4.95
CA GLU A 372 27.89 4.03 -6.00
C GLU A 372 28.61 3.06 -6.96
N GLN A 373 29.07 1.92 -6.46
CA GLN A 373 29.68 0.87 -7.28
C GLN A 373 28.71 0.35 -8.35
N VAL A 374 27.44 0.16 -8.00
CA VAL A 374 26.39 -0.25 -8.94
C VAL A 374 26.16 0.79 -10.04
N TYR A 375 26.30 2.08 -9.71
CA TYR A 375 26.24 3.14 -10.71
C TYR A 375 27.44 3.08 -11.67
N TYR A 376 28.66 2.88 -11.17
CA TYR A 376 29.84 2.74 -12.03
C TYR A 376 29.75 1.53 -12.95
N GLU A 377 29.31 0.38 -12.44
CA GLU A 377 29.05 -0.83 -13.24
C GLU A 377 28.05 -0.55 -14.36
N ALA A 378 26.91 0.09 -14.04
CA ALA A 378 25.91 0.45 -15.03
C ALA A 378 26.42 1.45 -16.07
N ARG A 379 27.25 2.42 -15.65
CA ARG A 379 27.82 3.43 -16.55
C ARG A 379 28.79 2.79 -17.54
N GLN A 380 29.63 1.87 -17.08
CA GLN A 380 30.53 1.10 -17.95
C GLN A 380 29.74 0.21 -18.92
N ARG A 381 28.66 -0.42 -18.44
CA ARG A 381 27.86 -1.37 -19.23
C ARG A 381 26.97 -0.70 -20.27
N TYR A 382 26.31 0.41 -19.92
CA TYR A 382 25.28 1.05 -20.75
C TYR A 382 25.73 2.35 -21.43
N GLY A 383 26.84 2.96 -21.01
CA GLY A 383 27.39 4.15 -21.63
C GLY A 383 26.37 5.28 -21.75
N SER A 384 26.13 5.76 -22.98
CA SER A 384 25.18 6.83 -23.28
C SER A 384 23.70 6.45 -23.12
N ARG A 385 23.38 5.16 -22.95
CA ARG A 385 22.02 4.69 -22.67
C ARG A 385 21.62 4.83 -21.21
N LEU A 386 22.57 5.10 -20.31
CA LEU A 386 22.29 5.24 -18.89
C LEU A 386 21.73 6.63 -18.58
N LEU A 387 20.51 6.66 -18.05
CA LEU A 387 19.89 7.83 -17.43
C LEU A 387 20.11 7.77 -15.91
N TYR A 388 20.68 8.82 -15.34
CA TYR A 388 20.97 8.90 -13.92
C TYR A 388 20.82 10.34 -13.42
N VAL A 389 20.09 10.54 -12.33
CA VAL A 389 20.01 11.85 -11.68
C VAL A 389 21.30 12.09 -10.92
N SER A 390 22.06 13.10 -11.34
CA SER A 390 23.30 13.51 -10.65
C SER A 390 23.04 13.93 -9.21
N GLY A 391 23.94 13.54 -8.31
CA GLY A 391 23.94 13.96 -6.90
C GLY A 391 24.47 12.85 -6.00
N GLU A 392 24.73 13.19 -4.74
CA GLU A 392 25.22 12.24 -3.75
C GLU A 392 24.15 11.18 -3.42
N ILE A 393 24.58 9.94 -3.26
CA ILE A 393 23.73 8.84 -2.83
C ILE A 393 23.73 8.83 -1.30
N THR A 394 22.62 9.24 -0.68
CA THR A 394 22.49 9.25 0.79
C THR A 394 21.24 8.53 1.27
N HIS A 395 21.28 8.07 2.51
CA HIS A 395 20.14 7.44 3.17
C HIS A 395 19.42 8.47 4.04
N LEU A 396 18.16 8.78 3.71
CA LEU A 396 17.35 9.82 4.34
C LEU A 396 17.44 9.88 5.88
N ASP A 397 17.40 8.73 6.55
CA ASP A 397 17.38 8.67 8.02
C ASP A 397 18.76 8.55 8.68
N ARG A 398 19.84 8.45 7.91
CA ARG A 398 21.20 8.19 8.44
C ARG A 398 22.18 9.32 8.17
N SER A 399 21.76 10.38 7.50
CA SER A 399 22.61 11.54 7.26
C SER A 399 22.88 12.26 8.58
N LEU A 400 24.06 12.02 9.17
CA LEU A 400 24.50 12.57 10.46
C LEU A 400 24.67 14.11 10.43
N ASN A 401 24.83 14.69 9.24
CA ASN A 401 25.05 16.13 9.07
C ASN A 401 23.72 16.86 8.84
N VAL A 402 23.06 17.31 9.92
CA VAL A 402 21.74 17.99 9.91
C VAL A 402 21.73 19.39 9.23
N HIS A 403 22.78 19.74 8.49
CA HIS A 403 22.89 21.03 7.79
C HIS A 403 22.23 20.99 6.38
N GLN A 404 22.09 22.17 5.76
CA GLN A 404 21.48 22.42 4.43
C GLN A 404 21.85 21.40 3.33
N LYS A 405 23.00 20.73 3.44
CA LYS A 405 23.44 19.67 2.53
C LYS A 405 22.39 18.56 2.41
N VAL A 406 21.79 18.12 3.52
CA VAL A 406 20.82 17.00 3.51
C VAL A 406 19.52 17.36 2.81
N CYS A 407 19.09 18.62 2.87
CA CYS A 407 17.95 19.08 2.09
C CYS A 407 18.22 19.00 0.57
N ARG A 408 19.44 19.32 0.11
CA ARG A 408 19.81 19.20 -1.30
C ARG A 408 19.89 17.75 -1.77
N GLU A 409 20.35 16.85 -0.92
CA GLU A 409 20.39 15.41 -1.22
C GLU A 409 18.98 14.83 -1.41
N GLN A 410 17.98 15.38 -0.72
CA GLN A 410 16.58 15.01 -0.92
C GLN A 410 16.06 15.39 -2.31
N ASP A 411 16.60 16.44 -2.97
CA ASP A 411 16.20 16.79 -4.33
C ASP A 411 16.46 15.61 -5.28
N LYS A 412 17.64 14.98 -5.18
CA LYS A 412 17.98 13.80 -5.97
C LYS A 412 17.03 12.65 -5.66
N LEU A 413 16.85 12.33 -4.37
CA LEU A 413 16.01 11.21 -3.93
C LEU A 413 14.56 11.36 -4.42
N LEU A 414 13.99 12.56 -4.31
CA LEU A 414 12.63 12.82 -4.79
C LEU A 414 12.56 12.86 -6.32
N THR A 415 13.58 13.39 -7.01
CA THR A 415 13.64 13.34 -8.48
C THR A 415 13.67 11.88 -8.95
N ASP A 416 14.53 11.03 -8.37
CA ASP A 416 14.60 9.60 -8.67
C ASP A 416 13.24 8.92 -8.44
N PHE A 417 12.61 9.20 -7.29
CA PHE A 417 11.30 8.66 -6.93
C PHE A 417 10.22 9.07 -7.92
N HIS A 418 10.28 10.30 -8.43
CA HIS A 418 9.36 10.75 -9.45
C HIS A 418 9.61 10.08 -10.79
N LEU A 419 10.83 10.09 -11.30
CA LEU A 419 11.14 9.47 -12.59
C LEU A 419 10.70 7.99 -12.61
N LEU A 420 10.92 7.24 -11.53
CA LEU A 420 10.40 5.86 -11.40
C LEU A 420 8.89 5.73 -11.66
N GLY A 421 8.10 6.73 -11.25
CA GLY A 421 6.64 6.74 -11.40
C GLY A 421 6.13 7.40 -12.68
N GLU A 422 6.99 8.08 -13.43
CA GLU A 422 6.57 8.96 -14.53
C GLU A 422 7.10 8.57 -15.91
N ILE A 423 8.30 7.99 -16.01
CA ILE A 423 8.96 7.77 -17.30
C ILE A 423 9.13 6.29 -17.68
N CYS A 424 8.82 5.36 -16.77
CA CYS A 424 9.16 3.95 -16.94
C CYS A 424 8.10 3.18 -17.73
N ASP A 425 8.51 2.62 -18.87
CA ASP A 425 7.70 1.66 -19.64
C ASP A 425 7.79 0.26 -19.03
N MET A 426 9.00 -0.11 -18.58
CA MET A 426 9.29 -1.33 -17.81
C MET A 426 9.99 -0.94 -16.52
N SER A 427 9.69 -1.62 -15.41
CA SER A 427 10.44 -1.41 -14.17
C SER A 427 10.85 -2.72 -13.51
N ILE A 428 12.10 -2.77 -13.07
CA ILE A 428 12.70 -3.85 -12.31
C ILE A 428 13.15 -3.27 -10.99
N ILE A 429 12.55 -3.72 -9.89
CA ILE A 429 12.83 -3.18 -8.56
C ILE A 429 13.36 -4.24 -7.62
N SER A 430 14.28 -3.84 -6.76
CA SER A 430 14.57 -4.56 -5.52
C SER A 430 13.36 -4.53 -4.57
N ASN A 431 13.29 -5.47 -3.62
CA ASN A 431 12.27 -5.43 -2.55
C ASN A 431 12.54 -4.27 -1.57
N SER A 432 12.32 -3.03 -2.01
CA SER A 432 12.51 -1.82 -1.23
C SER A 432 11.21 -1.01 -1.19
N GLY A 433 10.95 -0.32 -0.08
CA GLY A 433 9.81 0.60 0.00
C GLY A 433 9.91 1.71 -1.05
N PHE A 434 11.11 2.22 -1.31
CA PHE A 434 11.36 3.28 -2.28
C PHE A 434 10.93 2.88 -3.70
N GLY A 435 11.49 1.78 -4.23
CA GLY A 435 11.17 1.31 -5.58
C GLY A 435 9.72 0.87 -5.72
N PHE A 436 9.17 0.27 -4.66
CA PHE A 436 7.79 -0.17 -4.65
C PHE A 436 6.79 1.00 -4.74
N TRP A 437 6.90 1.97 -3.83
CA TRP A 437 5.99 3.12 -3.81
C TRP A 437 6.22 4.06 -5.00
N GLY A 438 7.45 4.15 -5.51
CA GLY A 438 7.74 4.90 -6.74
C GLY A 438 6.99 4.30 -7.94
N ASN A 439 7.03 2.97 -8.09
CA ASN A 439 6.31 2.29 -9.17
C ASN A 439 4.80 2.33 -9.04
N LEU A 440 4.26 2.29 -7.81
CA LEU A 440 2.82 2.42 -7.61
C LEU A 440 2.25 3.77 -8.07
N ARG A 441 3.10 4.76 -8.38
CA ARG A 441 2.68 6.03 -9.01
C ARG A 441 2.46 5.94 -10.51
N ARG A 442 2.94 4.90 -11.19
CA ARG A 442 2.69 4.71 -12.63
C ARG A 442 1.19 4.54 -12.86
N PHE A 443 0.70 4.98 -14.02
CA PHE A 443 -0.73 4.86 -14.35
C PHE A 443 -1.20 3.41 -14.44
N LYS A 444 -0.32 2.52 -14.87
CA LYS A 444 -0.51 1.06 -14.85
C LYS A 444 0.61 0.44 -14.02
N PRO A 445 0.48 0.43 -12.69
CA PRO A 445 1.59 0.14 -11.79
C PRO A 445 2.20 -1.26 -11.95
N PHE A 446 1.43 -2.22 -12.47
CA PHE A 446 1.87 -3.61 -12.68
C PHE A 446 2.19 -3.95 -14.15
N GLU A 447 1.97 -3.03 -15.10
CA GLU A 447 2.34 -3.26 -16.49
C GLU A 447 3.88 -3.30 -16.58
N GLN A 448 4.43 -4.45 -17.01
CA GLN A 448 5.87 -4.66 -17.11
C GLN A 448 6.63 -4.36 -15.79
N LEU A 449 6.03 -4.68 -14.64
CA LEU A 449 6.69 -4.60 -13.34
C LEU A 449 7.34 -5.93 -12.98
N PHE A 450 8.60 -5.88 -12.60
CA PHE A 450 9.41 -7.00 -12.17
C PHE A 450 10.05 -6.71 -10.81
N VAL A 451 10.17 -7.74 -9.98
CA VAL A 451 10.78 -7.65 -8.65
C VAL A 451 11.92 -8.66 -8.54
N PHE A 452 13.09 -8.16 -8.12
CA PHE A 452 14.22 -9.00 -7.76
C PHE A 452 14.04 -9.60 -6.36
N CYS A 453 14.37 -10.89 -6.25
CA CYS A 453 14.01 -11.74 -5.14
C CYS A 453 14.94 -12.95 -5.07
N ALA A 454 15.84 -13.01 -4.08
CA ALA A 454 16.77 -14.13 -3.87
C ALA A 454 17.48 -14.63 -5.15
N GLY A 455 18.07 -13.71 -5.92
CA GLY A 455 18.80 -14.03 -7.16
C GLY A 455 17.92 -14.27 -8.39
N ARG A 456 16.60 -14.10 -8.29
CA ARG A 456 15.64 -14.30 -9.38
C ARG A 456 14.79 -13.06 -9.58
N ILE A 457 14.21 -12.92 -10.78
CA ILE A 457 13.34 -11.79 -11.16
C ILE A 457 11.96 -12.33 -11.48
N TYR A 458 10.95 -11.77 -10.81
CA TYR A 458 9.56 -12.20 -10.89
C TYR A 458 8.70 -11.09 -11.48
N LYS A 459 7.84 -11.43 -12.44
CA LYS A 459 6.82 -10.50 -12.93
C LYS A 459 5.71 -10.34 -11.89
N ILE A 460 5.34 -9.10 -11.60
CA ILE A 460 4.26 -8.76 -10.67
C ILE A 460 3.06 -8.28 -11.48
N GLU A 461 1.93 -8.93 -11.26
CA GLU A 461 0.70 -8.67 -12.02
C GLU A 461 -0.35 -7.92 -11.21
N SER A 462 -0.20 -7.91 -9.88
CA SER A 462 -1.14 -7.23 -8.98
C SER A 462 -0.52 -6.93 -7.63
N MET A 463 -1.20 -6.05 -6.89
CA MET A 463 -0.88 -5.75 -5.49
C MET A 463 -0.92 -7.01 -4.62
N TRP A 464 -1.90 -7.89 -4.86
CA TRP A 464 -2.06 -9.13 -4.09
C TRP A 464 -0.93 -10.11 -4.34
N HIS A 465 -0.49 -10.26 -5.59
CA HIS A 465 0.69 -11.07 -5.92
C HIS A 465 1.90 -10.60 -5.10
N LEU A 466 2.10 -9.29 -5.02
CA LEU A 466 3.20 -8.74 -4.24
C LEU A 466 3.03 -8.92 -2.72
N TYR A 467 1.83 -8.72 -2.17
CA TYR A 467 1.59 -8.98 -0.74
C TYR A 467 1.87 -10.43 -0.39
N LYS A 468 1.41 -11.37 -1.23
CA LYS A 468 1.66 -12.81 -1.06
C LYS A 468 3.16 -13.11 -1.05
N MET A 469 3.92 -12.53 -1.98
CA MET A 469 5.38 -12.66 -1.98
C MET A 469 5.98 -12.15 -0.66
N ARG A 470 5.57 -10.97 -0.19
CA ARG A 470 6.05 -10.39 1.08
C ARG A 470 5.68 -11.20 2.31
N GLU A 471 4.52 -11.86 2.31
CA GLU A 471 4.11 -12.70 3.43
C GLU A 471 4.93 -13.98 3.52
N GLN A 472 5.19 -14.61 2.37
CA GLN A 472 6.07 -15.79 2.29
C GLN A 472 7.49 -15.47 2.80
N ASN A 473 7.89 -14.20 2.75
CA ASN A 473 9.18 -13.73 3.25
C ASN A 473 9.25 -13.43 4.74
N LYS A 474 8.13 -13.43 5.48
CA LYS A 474 8.19 -13.23 6.94
C LYS A 474 9.01 -14.34 7.64
N HIS A 475 9.32 -15.43 6.94
CA HIS A 475 10.21 -16.50 7.36
C HIS A 475 11.69 -16.34 6.90
N GLY A 476 12.05 -15.22 6.29
CA GLY A 476 13.44 -14.74 6.22
C GLY A 476 14.29 -15.13 5.01
N GLU A 477 13.80 -15.89 4.02
CA GLU A 477 14.72 -16.44 3.00
C GLU A 477 14.35 -16.26 1.52
N LEU A 478 13.14 -15.83 1.16
CA LEU A 478 12.73 -15.84 -0.26
C LEU A 478 12.78 -14.48 -0.97
N CYS A 479 12.60 -13.36 -0.26
CA CYS A 479 12.65 -11.96 -0.75
C CYS A 479 12.63 -11.00 0.47
#